data_AF-A0A4S0GAE1-F1
#
_entry.id   AF-A0A4S0GAE1-F1
#
_cell.length_a   1.000
_cell.length_b   1.000
_cell.length_c   1.000
_cell.angle_alpha   90.00
_cell.angle_beta   90.00
_cell.angle_gamma   90.00
#
_symmetry.space_group_name_H-M   'P 1'
#
loop_
_entity.id
_entity.type
_entity.pdbx_description
1 polymer ?
#
loop_
_entity_poly.entity_id
_entity_poly.type
_entity_poly.pdbx_seq_one_letter_code
_entity_poly.pdbx_strand_id
1 'polypeptide(L)'
;MYVRFVTPLIHPKSRVETGFFHASWYLHRQDWIHGELQNQFDWFNQHLPIPGRVGRHFKRRSPIWGICWFHPDAKEAISRARYCAWLIEEGGLPVRSIRSARQREVLWRDAHQIVAKPTDDLPKAFG
;
A
#
# COMPACT_ATOMS: atom_id res chain seq x y z
N MET A 1 -12.26 -10.11 1.01
CA MET A 1 -11.52 -9.59 -0.17
C MET A 1 -10.25 -8.92 0.30
N TYR A 2 -9.19 -8.99 -0.49
CA TYR A 2 -7.97 -8.22 -0.23
C TYR A 2 -8.26 -6.73 -0.39
N VAL A 3 -7.56 -5.89 0.38
CA VAL A 3 -7.71 -4.43 0.33
C VAL A 3 -6.36 -3.75 0.22
N ARG A 4 -6.30 -2.70 -0.61
CA ARG A 4 -5.15 -1.81 -0.74
C ARG A 4 -5.64 -0.38 -0.63
N PHE A 5 -4.85 0.47 0.00
CA PHE A 5 -5.11 1.89 0.10
C PHE A 5 -4.14 2.63 -0.81
N VAL A 6 -4.66 3.51 -1.65
CA VAL A 6 -3.93 4.15 -2.74
C VAL A 6 -4.14 5.65 -2.74
N THR A 7 -3.13 6.37 -3.25
CA THR A 7 -3.17 7.81 -3.52
C THR A 7 -3.20 8.05 -5.03
N PRO A 8 -3.51 9.27 -5.52
CA PRO A 8 -3.49 9.57 -6.95
C PRO A 8 -2.07 9.56 -7.57
N LEU A 9 -1.02 9.41 -6.76
CA LEU A 9 0.36 9.37 -7.24
C LEU A 9 0.64 8.04 -7.95
N ILE A 10 1.29 8.08 -9.11
CA ILE A 10 1.68 6.87 -9.85
C ILE A 10 3.12 6.48 -9.51
N HIS A 11 3.31 5.26 -9.03
CA HIS A 11 4.64 4.77 -8.68
C HIS A 11 5.44 4.50 -9.96
N PRO A 12 6.65 5.05 -10.13
CA PRO A 12 7.35 5.08 -11.42
C PRO A 12 7.69 3.69 -11.95
N LYS A 13 7.88 2.70 -11.07
CA LYS A 13 8.29 1.34 -11.47
C LYS A 13 7.14 0.38 -11.68
N SER A 14 6.10 0.44 -10.84
CA SER A 14 4.91 -0.42 -10.97
C SER A 14 3.84 0.19 -11.88
N ARG A 15 3.96 1.48 -12.23
CA ARG A 15 3.09 2.21 -13.17
C ARG A 15 1.61 2.24 -12.78
N VAL A 16 1.33 2.07 -11.50
CA VAL A 16 -0.02 2.09 -10.90
C VAL A 16 -0.03 2.98 -9.67
N GLU A 17 -1.22 3.22 -9.13
CA GLU A 17 -1.46 4.05 -7.96
C GLU A 17 -0.64 3.58 -6.73
N THR A 18 -0.01 4.55 -6.08
CA THR A 18 0.97 4.36 -5.01
C THR A 18 0.25 4.08 -3.69
N GLY A 19 0.82 3.21 -2.86
CA GLY A 19 0.31 2.99 -1.51
C GLY A 19 0.66 4.15 -0.57
N PHE A 20 -0.14 4.39 0.46
CA PHE A 20 0.04 5.57 1.31
C PHE A 20 1.38 5.62 2.08
N PHE A 21 2.05 4.49 2.34
CA PHE A 21 3.36 4.46 3.02
C PHE A 21 4.42 5.28 2.27
N HIS A 22 4.34 5.35 0.95
CA HIS A 22 5.23 6.16 0.13
C HIS A 22 4.77 7.63 0.03
N ALA A 23 3.49 7.89 0.29
CA ALA A 23 2.84 9.14 -0.05
C ALA A 23 2.78 10.14 1.13
N SER A 24 2.98 9.66 2.36
CA SER A 24 3.01 10.48 3.58
C SER A 24 4.10 11.55 3.59
N TRP A 25 5.14 11.41 2.77
CA TRP A 25 6.21 12.40 2.59
C TRP A 25 5.74 13.70 1.90
N TYR A 26 4.57 13.68 1.25
CA TYR A 26 4.04 14.81 0.49
C TYR A 26 3.02 15.66 1.27
N LEU A 27 2.76 15.34 2.54
CA LEU A 27 1.79 16.09 3.34
C LEU A 27 2.27 17.52 3.64
N HIS A 28 1.37 18.48 3.49
CA HIS A 28 1.62 19.86 3.88
C HIS A 28 1.42 20.01 5.40
N ARG A 29 2.35 20.72 6.04
CA ARG A 29 2.64 20.73 7.48
C ARG A 29 1.43 20.99 8.39
N GLN A 30 1.00 19.95 9.10
CA GLN A 30 0.39 20.07 10.44
C GLN A 30 1.15 19.14 11.40
N ASP A 31 1.79 19.69 12.42
CA ASP A 31 2.75 18.96 13.26
C ASP A 31 2.13 17.76 13.98
N TRP A 32 0.85 17.83 14.35
CA TRP A 32 0.15 16.73 15.04
C TRP A 32 -0.14 15.52 14.13
N ILE A 33 -0.40 15.76 12.83
CA ILE A 33 -0.67 14.67 11.86
C ILE A 33 0.58 13.81 11.67
N HIS A 34 1.76 14.43 11.62
CA HIS A 34 3.03 13.72 11.50
C HIS A 34 3.32 12.85 12.72
N GLY A 35 3.10 13.38 13.93
CA GLY A 35 3.26 12.61 15.16
C GLY A 35 2.35 11.37 15.19
N GLU A 36 1.09 11.54 14.80
CA GLU A 36 0.15 10.43 14.81
C GLU A 36 0.43 9.41 13.71
N LEU A 37 0.80 9.85 12.50
CA LEU A 37 1.25 8.93 11.44
C LEU A 37 2.50 8.16 11.84
N GLN A 38 3.45 8.79 12.53
CA GLN A 38 4.64 8.12 13.02
C GLN A 38 4.28 7.01 14.00
N ASN A 39 3.36 7.25 14.94
CA ASN A 39 2.87 6.21 15.86
C ASN A 39 2.29 5.00 15.12
N GLN A 40 1.53 5.24 14.05
CA GLN A 40 0.98 4.16 13.25
C GLN A 40 2.06 3.42 12.45
N PHE A 41 3.04 4.13 11.89
CA PHE A 41 4.15 3.53 11.15
C PHE A 41 5.07 2.71 12.04
N ASP A 42 5.33 3.14 13.27
CA ASP A 42 6.10 2.37 14.24
C ASP A 42 5.37 1.06 14.58
N TRP A 43 4.05 1.10 14.74
CA TRP A 43 3.26 -0.12 14.89
C TRP A 43 3.41 -1.05 13.68
N PHE A 44 3.30 -0.53 12.45
CA PHE A 44 3.49 -1.35 11.24
C PHE A 44 4.89 -1.95 11.16
N ASN A 45 5.93 -1.18 11.46
CA ASN A 45 7.32 -1.66 11.45
C ASN A 45 7.54 -2.83 12.43
N GLN A 46 6.80 -2.84 13.55
CA GLN A 46 6.88 -3.90 14.55
C GLN A 46 6.03 -5.13 14.21
N HIS A 47 4.87 -4.95 13.56
CA HIS A 47 3.84 -5.99 13.45
C HIS A 47 3.56 -6.46 12.02
N LEU A 48 3.97 -5.71 11.01
CA LEU A 48 3.78 -6.07 9.60
C LEU A 48 5.11 -6.57 9.04
N PRO A 49 5.26 -7.88 8.75
CA PRO A 49 6.51 -8.42 8.24
C PRO A 49 6.93 -7.74 6.94
N ILE A 50 8.19 -7.31 6.87
CA ILE A 50 8.74 -6.73 5.64
C ILE A 50 8.74 -7.82 4.56
N PRO A 51 8.12 -7.60 3.39
CA PRO A 51 8.09 -8.60 2.35
C PRO A 51 9.51 -8.98 1.91
N GLY A 52 9.84 -10.27 2.00
CA GLY A 52 11.13 -10.79 1.52
C GLY A 52 11.32 -10.64 0.01
N ARG A 53 10.25 -10.28 -0.72
CA ARG A 53 10.28 -10.00 -2.17
C ARG A 53 9.20 -8.99 -2.56
N VAL A 54 9.59 -7.72 -2.74
CA VAL A 54 8.72 -6.64 -3.28
C VAL A 54 8.81 -6.50 -4.81
N GLY A 55 9.79 -7.15 -5.43
CA GLY A 55 9.96 -7.18 -6.88
C GLY A 55 10.67 -8.46 -7.33
N ARG A 56 10.49 -8.82 -8.60
CA ARG A 56 11.15 -9.96 -9.22
C ARG A 56 12.02 -9.48 -10.37
N HIS A 57 13.32 -9.61 -10.21
CA HIS A 57 14.32 -9.24 -11.21
C HIS A 57 14.61 -10.41 -12.14
N PHE A 58 14.83 -10.12 -13.43
CA PHE A 58 15.19 -11.11 -14.45
C PHE A 58 16.46 -10.67 -15.16
N LYS A 59 17.27 -11.62 -15.63
CA LYS A 59 18.52 -11.33 -16.36
C LYS A 59 18.30 -10.74 -17.76
N ARG A 60 17.17 -11.05 -18.42
CA ARG A 60 16.89 -10.70 -19.83
C ARG A 60 15.51 -10.04 -20.05
N ARG A 61 14.81 -9.68 -18.98
CA ARG A 61 13.46 -9.09 -19.03
C ARG A 61 13.34 -7.97 -18.01
N SER A 62 12.42 -7.04 -18.25
CA SER A 62 12.15 -5.96 -17.30
C SER A 62 11.76 -6.50 -15.93
N PRO A 63 12.26 -5.91 -14.83
CA PRO A 63 11.87 -6.31 -13.48
C PRO A 63 10.37 -6.12 -13.25
N ILE A 64 9.77 -7.03 -12.50
CA ILE A 64 8.40 -6.90 -12.01
C ILE A 64 8.44 -6.20 -10.64
N TRP A 65 7.63 -5.17 -10.48
CA TRP A 65 7.46 -4.48 -9.20
C TRP A 65 6.07 -4.79 -8.65
N GLY A 66 6.04 -5.48 -7.52
CA GLY A 66 4.79 -5.90 -6.90
C GLY A 66 4.12 -4.78 -6.12
N ILE A 67 2.82 -4.92 -5.92
CA ILE A 67 2.00 -4.06 -5.07
C ILE A 67 1.49 -4.85 -3.88
N CYS A 68 1.56 -4.23 -2.69
CA CYS A 68 1.07 -4.82 -1.46
C CYS A 68 -0.45 -4.69 -1.33
N TRP A 69 -1.05 -5.74 -0.78
CA TRP A 69 -2.46 -5.83 -0.39
C TRP A 69 -2.57 -6.43 0.99
N PHE A 70 -3.43 -5.88 1.84
CA PHE A 70 -3.78 -6.50 3.11
C PHE A 70 -4.67 -7.72 2.90
N HIS A 71 -4.34 -8.80 3.60
CA HIS A 71 -5.18 -9.98 3.74
C HIS A 71 -6.47 -9.59 4.49
N PRO A 72 -7.65 -10.11 4.11
CA PRO A 72 -8.92 -9.77 4.79
C PRO A 72 -8.91 -10.02 6.31
N ASP A 73 -8.06 -10.92 6.80
CA ASP A 73 -7.97 -11.27 8.23
C ASP A 73 -6.99 -10.39 9.00
N ALA A 74 -6.25 -9.52 8.32
CA ALA A 74 -5.37 -8.53 8.93
C ALA A 74 -6.17 -7.35 9.52
N LYS A 75 -7.13 -7.64 10.40
CA LYS A 75 -8.14 -6.67 10.88
C LYS A 75 -7.51 -5.42 11.50
N GLU A 76 -6.53 -5.61 12.36
CA GLU A 76 -5.82 -4.52 13.03
C GLU A 76 -5.02 -3.67 12.04
N ALA A 77 -4.26 -4.32 11.15
CA ALA A 77 -3.50 -3.63 10.10
C ALA A 77 -4.42 -2.83 9.16
N ILE A 78 -5.59 -3.38 8.80
CA ILE A 78 -6.59 -2.68 7.99
C ILE A 78 -7.20 -1.50 8.76
N SER A 79 -7.51 -1.67 10.05
CA SER A 79 -8.05 -0.60 10.90
C SER A 79 -7.08 0.59 10.96
N ARG A 80 -5.81 0.32 11.25
CA ARG A 80 -4.75 1.34 11.28
C ARG A 80 -4.52 1.97 9.92
N ALA A 81 -4.56 1.18 8.85
CA ALA A 81 -4.46 1.68 7.49
C ALA A 81 -5.60 2.64 7.12
N ARG A 82 -6.83 2.42 7.62
CA ARG A 82 -7.93 3.38 7.47
C ARG A 82 -7.68 4.67 8.25
N TYR A 83 -7.12 4.56 9.44
CA TYR A 83 -6.78 5.72 10.24
C TYR A 83 -5.66 6.55 9.59
N CYS A 84 -4.61 5.90 9.08
CA CYS A 84 -3.59 6.56 8.26
C CYS A 84 -4.18 7.20 7.01
N ALA A 85 -5.12 6.53 6.33
CA ALA A 85 -5.81 7.12 5.18
C ALA A 85 -6.51 8.43 5.56
N TRP A 86 -7.29 8.44 6.64
CA TRP A 86 -7.94 9.65 7.14
C TRP A 86 -6.93 10.76 7.47
N LEU A 87 -5.87 10.46 8.22
CA LEU A 87 -4.81 11.45 8.54
C LEU A 87 -4.16 12.06 7.30
N ILE A 88 -3.91 11.25 6.27
CA ILE A 88 -3.29 11.69 5.02
C ILE A 88 -4.27 12.54 4.20
N GLU A 89 -5.57 12.22 4.24
CA GLU A 89 -6.63 13.02 3.64
C GLU A 89 -6.75 14.40 4.31
N GLU A 90 -6.72 14.46 5.65
CA GLU A 90 -6.68 15.73 6.40
C GLU A 90 -5.44 16.57 6.06
N GLY A 91 -4.31 15.92 5.76
CA GLY A 91 -3.09 16.57 5.29
C GLY A 91 -3.12 17.01 3.81
N GLY A 92 -4.25 16.85 3.12
CA GLY A 92 -4.48 17.35 1.75
C GLY A 92 -4.20 16.35 0.63
N LEU A 93 -3.89 15.09 0.92
CA LEU A 93 -3.64 14.06 -0.08
C LEU A 93 -4.74 12.99 -0.05
N PRO A 94 -5.61 12.88 -1.07
CA PRO A 94 -6.72 11.91 -1.04
C PRO A 94 -6.23 10.45 -1.00
N VAL A 95 -6.92 9.60 -0.23
CA VAL A 95 -6.59 8.18 -0.08
C VAL A 95 -7.84 7.31 -0.25
N ARG A 96 -7.85 6.46 -1.28
CA ARG A 96 -8.99 5.56 -1.56
C ARG A 96 -8.62 4.11 -1.28
N SER A 97 -9.60 3.32 -0.82
CA SER A 97 -9.43 1.87 -0.71
C SER A 97 -9.93 1.16 -1.96
N ILE A 98 -9.09 0.36 -2.60
CA ILE A 98 -9.47 -0.58 -3.64
C ILE A 98 -9.53 -2.00 -3.09
N ARG A 99 -10.42 -2.83 -3.62
CA ARG A 99 -10.63 -4.21 -3.18
C ARG A 99 -10.57 -5.16 -4.35
N SER A 100 -10.07 -6.36 -4.11
CA SER A 100 -10.15 -7.44 -5.09
C SER A 100 -10.31 -8.79 -4.41
N ALA A 101 -11.18 -9.63 -4.98
CA ALA A 101 -11.41 -11.00 -4.53
C ALA A 101 -10.25 -11.93 -4.89
N ARG A 102 -9.55 -11.66 -6.00
CA ARG A 102 -8.52 -12.55 -6.54
C ARG A 102 -7.27 -11.75 -6.90
N GLN A 103 -6.16 -12.16 -6.32
CA GLN A 103 -4.85 -11.62 -6.64
C GLN A 103 -4.08 -12.67 -7.43
N ARG A 104 -3.80 -12.36 -8.69
CA ARG A 104 -3.02 -13.22 -9.59
C ARG A 104 -1.54 -12.90 -9.41
N GLU A 105 -0.67 -13.83 -9.80
CA GLU A 105 0.79 -13.61 -9.85
C GLU A 105 1.39 -13.09 -8.51
N VAL A 106 1.06 -13.78 -7.42
CA VAL A 106 1.58 -13.48 -6.08
C VAL A 106 3.09 -13.75 -6.04
N LEU A 107 3.85 -12.70 -5.74
CA LEU A 107 5.31 -12.73 -5.60
C LEU A 107 5.74 -13.15 -4.19
N TRP A 108 4.94 -12.80 -3.18
CA TRP A 108 5.18 -13.08 -1.77
C TRP A 108 3.88 -12.99 -0.96
N ARG A 109 3.83 -13.69 0.18
CA ARG A 109 2.67 -13.75 1.08
C ARG A 109 3.12 -14.02 2.52
N ASP A 110 2.40 -13.42 3.47
CA ASP A 110 2.37 -13.83 4.87
C ASP A 110 0.90 -13.89 5.37
N ALA A 111 0.69 -13.89 6.69
CA ALA A 111 -0.64 -13.90 7.30
C ALA A 111 -1.39 -12.56 7.19
N HIS A 112 -0.69 -11.46 6.96
CA HIS A 112 -1.22 -10.10 7.01
C HIS A 112 -1.39 -9.45 5.64
N GLN A 113 -0.61 -9.87 4.64
CA GLN A 113 -0.53 -9.23 3.34
C GLN A 113 0.00 -10.17 2.26
N ILE A 114 -0.17 -9.71 1.02
CA ILE A 114 0.48 -10.29 -0.15
C ILE A 114 1.15 -9.19 -0.96
N VAL A 115 2.18 -9.59 -1.71
CA VAL A 115 2.74 -8.81 -2.81
C VAL A 115 2.34 -9.51 -4.10
N ALA A 116 1.64 -8.81 -4.99
CA ALA A 116 1.21 -9.33 -6.29
C ALA A 116 1.69 -8.43 -7.43
N LYS A 117 1.96 -9.00 -8.60
CA LYS A 117 2.21 -8.20 -9.81
C LYS A 117 0.93 -7.44 -10.18
N PRO A 118 1.00 -6.12 -10.44
CA PRO A 118 -0.12 -5.40 -11.05
C PRO A 118 -0.53 -6.03 -12.38
N THR A 119 -1.82 -6.15 -12.60
CA THR A 119 -2.44 -6.67 -13.82
C THR A 119 -3.34 -5.61 -14.46
N ASP A 120 -3.73 -5.81 -15.72
CA ASP A 120 -4.54 -4.84 -16.45
C ASP A 120 -5.96 -4.68 -15.87
N ASP A 121 -6.46 -5.70 -15.15
CA ASP A 121 -7.74 -5.70 -14.44
C ASP A 121 -7.65 -5.13 -13.01
N LEU A 122 -6.50 -4.58 -12.62
CA LEU A 122 -6.32 -3.92 -11.32
C LEU A 122 -7.36 -2.80 -11.15
N PRO A 123 -8.21 -2.84 -10.11
CA PRO A 123 -9.11 -1.73 -9.83
C PRO A 123 -8.33 -0.45 -9.59
N LYS A 124 -8.74 0.63 -10.23
CA LYS A 124 -8.14 1.95 -10.07
C LYS A 124 -9.08 2.86 -9.30
N ALA A 125 -8.52 3.69 -8.43
CA ALA A 125 -9.29 4.61 -7.62
C ALA A 125 -9.41 6.01 -8.23
N PHE A 126 -8.46 6.45 -9.04
CA PHE A 126 -8.29 7.84 -9.50
C PHE A 126 -8.12 7.99 -11.04
N GLY A 127 -7.91 6.92 -11.82
CA GLY A 127 -7.92 6.96 -13.30
C GLY A 127 -7.09 5.91 -14.04
#